data_AF-A0A023BC21-F1
#
_entry.id   AF-A0A023BC21-F1
#
_cell.length_a   1.000
_cell.length_b   1.000
_cell.length_c   1.000
_cell.angle_alpha   90.00
_cell.angle_beta   90.00
_cell.angle_gamma   90.00
#
_symmetry.space_group_name_H-M   'P 1'
#
loop_
_entity.id
_entity.type
_entity.pdbx_description
1 polymer ?
#
loop_
_entity_poly.entity_id
_entity_poly.type
_entity_poly.pdbx_seq_one_letter_code
_entity_poly.pdbx_strand_id
1 'polypeptide(L)'
;MIPKDILCCFWDLESTGLRVTLDNIIQIGCTCRLFISNGKNRRRLFDYIRDGVEHDYTRYVKTGSRIPTEISNLTGITNRLLDDKGTSLRHALDDWENWIHSLLRKCPRPTLTEVWFIAHNGNQFDLPLLFYQEMTLLKQQPGTFLKQVSLHVPM
;
A
#
# COMPACT_ATOMS: atom_id res chain seq x y z
N MET A 1 18.60 -21.73 15.30
CA MET A 1 17.95 -20.87 14.28
C MET A 1 17.43 -19.65 15.02
N ILE A 2 17.92 -18.44 14.70
CA ILE A 2 17.41 -17.23 15.36
C ILE A 2 15.95 -17.08 14.92
N PRO A 3 15.00 -16.92 15.86
CA PRO A 3 13.63 -16.60 15.52
C PRO A 3 13.63 -15.34 14.61
N LYS A 4 13.03 -15.47 13.41
CA LYS A 4 12.91 -14.38 12.43
C LYS A 4 11.61 -13.61 12.61
N ASP A 5 11.69 -12.30 12.88
CA ASP A 5 10.51 -11.46 12.90
C ASP A 5 10.15 -11.00 11.48
N ILE A 6 8.85 -10.96 11.18
CA ILE A 6 8.32 -10.64 9.84
C ILE A 6 7.33 -9.49 9.97
N LEU A 7 7.53 -8.42 9.19
CA LEU A 7 6.54 -7.35 9.06
C LEU A 7 5.63 -7.67 7.87
N CYS A 8 4.37 -7.97 8.12
CA CYS A 8 3.38 -8.16 7.07
C CYS A 8 2.58 -6.87 6.84
N CYS A 9 2.65 -6.34 5.63
CA CYS A 9 1.92 -5.19 5.12
C CYS A 9 0.73 -5.70 4.29
N PHE A 10 -0.46 -5.70 4.89
CA PHE A 10 -1.70 -6.05 4.19
C PHE A 10 -2.19 -4.81 3.45
N TRP A 11 -2.41 -4.90 2.14
CA TRP A 11 -2.77 -3.74 1.33
C TRP A 11 -3.83 -4.09 0.30
N ASP A 12 -4.51 -3.06 -0.17
CA ASP A 12 -5.65 -3.16 -1.07
C ASP A 12 -5.79 -1.86 -1.90
N LEU A 13 -6.36 -1.96 -3.10
CA LEU A 13 -6.63 -0.83 -3.97
C LEU A 13 -8.12 -0.70 -4.27
N GLU A 14 -8.61 0.53 -4.21
CA GLU A 14 -9.88 0.87 -4.86
C GLU A 14 -9.59 1.52 -6.21
N SER A 15 -10.39 1.20 -7.21
CA SER A 15 -10.19 1.66 -8.59
C SER A 15 -11.50 2.15 -9.23
N THR A 16 -11.40 2.85 -10.37
CA THR A 16 -12.57 3.27 -11.16
C THR A 16 -13.26 2.12 -11.92
N GLY A 17 -12.82 0.87 -11.72
CA GLY A 17 -13.30 -0.32 -12.44
C GLY A 17 -12.30 -1.48 -12.40
N LEU A 18 -12.62 -2.59 -13.09
CA LEU A 18 -11.87 -3.85 -13.01
C LEU A 18 -10.86 -4.08 -14.15
N ARG A 19 -10.62 -3.10 -15.02
CA ARG A 19 -9.75 -3.22 -16.19
C ARG A 19 -8.40 -2.56 -15.91
N VAL A 20 -7.38 -3.38 -15.69
CA VAL A 20 -5.99 -2.98 -15.37
C VAL A 20 -5.45 -1.83 -16.22
N THR A 21 -5.75 -1.83 -17.53
CA THR A 21 -5.18 -0.86 -18.48
C THR A 21 -6.03 0.39 -18.73
N LEU A 22 -7.26 0.42 -18.24
CA LEU A 22 -8.22 1.49 -18.53
C LEU A 22 -8.71 2.21 -17.27
N ASP A 23 -8.70 1.53 -16.14
CA ASP A 23 -9.21 2.05 -14.88
C ASP A 23 -8.06 2.60 -14.01
N ASN A 24 -8.41 3.54 -13.14
CA ASN A 24 -7.45 4.30 -12.34
C ASN A 24 -7.59 3.94 -10.86
N ILE A 25 -6.46 3.98 -10.14
CA ILE A 25 -6.46 3.85 -8.69
C ILE A 25 -7.08 5.12 -8.09
N ILE A 26 -8.04 4.94 -7.18
CA ILE A 26 -8.73 6.02 -6.44
C ILE A 26 -8.49 5.95 -4.93
N GLN A 27 -7.97 4.84 -4.42
CA GLN A 27 -7.51 4.73 -3.04
C GLN A 27 -6.38 3.70 -2.92
N ILE A 28 -5.43 3.98 -2.03
CA ILE A 28 -4.46 3.00 -1.54
C ILE A 28 -4.71 2.82 -0.04
N GLY A 29 -5.00 1.59 0.37
CA GLY A 29 -5.12 1.20 1.77
C GLY A 29 -4.01 0.23 2.15
N CYS A 30 -3.39 0.40 3.32
CA CYS A 30 -2.44 -0.57 3.85
C CYS A 30 -2.47 -0.61 5.38
N THR A 31 -2.33 -1.78 5.99
CA THR A 31 -2.19 -1.96 7.44
C THR A 31 -1.07 -2.95 7.71
N CYS A 32 -0.28 -2.71 8.76
CA CYS A 32 0.90 -3.53 9.05
C CYS A 32 0.80 -4.31 10.37
N ARG A 33 1.31 -5.55 10.38
CA ARG A 33 1.41 -6.40 11.57
C ARG A 33 2.81 -7.01 11.68
N LEU A 34 3.42 -6.94 12.87
CA LEU A 34 4.69 -7.59 13.16
C LEU A 34 4.43 -8.98 13.76
N PHE A 35 4.99 -10.01 13.16
CA PHE A 35 4.96 -11.38 13.66
C PHE A 35 6.29 -11.71 14.31
N ILE A 36 6.27 -11.99 15.62
CA ILE A 36 7.45 -12.28 16.41
C ILE A 36 7.56 -13.78 16.64
N SER A 37 8.76 -14.27 16.40
CA SER A 37 9.07 -15.69 16.23
C SER A 37 9.47 -16.41 17.53
N ASN A 38 9.56 -15.70 18.66
CA ASN A 38 9.86 -16.28 19.97
C ASN A 38 8.70 -17.12 20.59
N GLY A 39 7.81 -17.65 19.75
CA GLY A 39 7.04 -18.86 20.03
C GLY A 39 5.83 -18.72 20.95
N LYS A 40 5.55 -17.55 21.55
CA LYS A 40 4.43 -17.46 22.52
C LYS A 40 3.54 -16.22 22.47
N ASN A 41 3.85 -15.18 21.69
CA ASN A 41 2.97 -14.01 21.63
C ASN A 41 2.90 -13.43 20.21
N ARG A 42 1.73 -13.56 19.56
CA ARG A 42 1.33 -12.69 18.45
C ARG A 42 1.06 -11.30 19.05
N ARG A 43 2.12 -10.53 19.31
CA ARG A 43 1.96 -9.13 19.71
C ARG A 43 1.59 -8.33 18.48
N ARG A 44 0.62 -7.43 18.61
CA ARG A 44 0.29 -6.54 17.50
C ARG A 44 1.43 -5.53 17.37
N LEU A 45 1.64 -4.95 16.18
CA LEU A 45 2.66 -3.93 15.97
C LEU A 45 2.58 -2.79 17.02
N PHE A 46 1.36 -2.46 17.42
CA PHE A 46 0.97 -1.52 18.48
C PHE A 46 1.63 -1.79 19.85
N ASP A 47 1.98 -3.05 20.16
CA ASP A 47 2.62 -3.40 21.43
C ASP A 47 4.10 -2.99 21.46
N TYR A 48 4.70 -2.76 20.28
CA TYR A 48 6.11 -2.39 20.11
C TYR A 48 6.28 -0.92 19.72
N ILE A 49 5.44 -0.43 18.81
CA ILE A 49 5.42 0.96 18.41
C ILE A 49 4.53 1.71 19.40
N ARG A 50 5.04 1.91 20.62
CA ARG A 50 4.50 2.93 21.52
C ARG A 50 4.86 4.30 20.91
N ASP A 51 3.85 5.10 20.63
CA ASP A 51 3.91 6.52 20.26
C ASP A 51 3.96 6.86 18.75
N GLY A 52 2.80 7.31 18.25
CA GLY A 52 2.67 8.37 17.24
C GLY A 52 2.83 7.98 15.77
N VAL A 53 2.91 6.70 15.40
CA VAL A 53 2.82 6.30 13.97
C VAL A 53 1.47 5.68 13.72
N GLU A 54 0.76 6.21 12.73
CA GLU A 54 -0.42 5.54 12.18
C GLU A 54 0.00 4.16 11.65
N HIS A 55 -0.63 3.10 12.17
CA HIS A 55 -0.36 1.72 11.75
C HIS A 55 -1.12 1.34 10.48
N ASP A 56 -2.01 2.22 10.08
CA ASP A 56 -2.80 2.15 8.86
C ASP A 56 -2.40 3.33 7.98
N TYR A 57 -2.25 3.04 6.70
CA TYR A 57 -2.05 4.00 5.65
C TYR A 57 -3.31 4.05 4.82
N THR A 58 -3.80 5.25 4.57
CA THR A 58 -4.90 5.46 3.64
C THR A 58 -4.69 6.77 2.91
N ARG A 59 -4.71 6.71 1.57
CA ARG A 59 -4.73 7.90 0.72
C ARG A 59 -5.74 7.74 -0.39
N TYR A 60 -6.50 8.81 -0.62
CA TYR A 60 -7.34 8.96 -1.80
C TYR A 60 -6.50 9.52 -2.94
N VAL A 61 -6.71 8.97 -4.13
CA VAL A 61 -5.99 9.36 -5.34
C VAL A 61 -6.95 10.09 -6.26
N LYS A 62 -6.68 11.38 -6.50
CA LYS A 62 -7.46 12.19 -7.42
C LYS A 62 -7.11 11.82 -8.85
N THR A 63 -8.12 11.36 -9.58
CA THR A 63 -8.03 11.05 -11.00
C THR A 63 -8.53 12.23 -11.84
N GLY A 64 -8.02 12.40 -13.06
CA GLY A 64 -8.56 13.39 -14.00
C GLY A 64 -9.92 13.00 -14.61
N SER A 65 -10.35 11.76 -14.38
CA SER A 65 -11.60 11.17 -14.85
C SER A 65 -12.63 11.06 -13.73
N ARG A 66 -13.91 11.12 -14.11
CA ARG A 66 -15.04 10.94 -13.20
C ARG A 66 -15.20 9.47 -12.80
N ILE A 67 -15.38 9.20 -11.52
CA ILE A 67 -15.72 7.87 -11.01
C ILE A 67 -17.13 7.48 -11.49
N PRO A 68 -17.32 6.27 -12.09
CA PRO A 68 -18.64 5.74 -12.40
C PRO A 68 -19.54 5.64 -11.16
N THR A 69 -20.85 5.86 -11.32
CA THR A 69 -21.80 5.85 -10.20
C THR A 69 -21.83 4.50 -9.48
N GLU A 70 -21.71 3.41 -10.23
CA GLU A 70 -21.72 2.03 -9.71
C GLU A 70 -20.54 1.79 -8.79
N ILE A 71 -19.35 2.28 -9.18
CA ILE A 71 -18.13 2.19 -8.40
C ILE A 71 -18.23 3.09 -7.15
N SER A 72 -18.77 4.29 -7.31
CA SER A 72 -18.98 5.19 -6.18
C SER A 72 -19.95 4.59 -5.14
N ASN A 73 -21.00 3.91 -5.59
CA ASN A 73 -21.93 3.20 -4.71
C ASN A 73 -21.30 1.99 -4.02
N LEU A 74 -20.42 1.26 -4.72
CA LEU A 74 -19.75 0.07 -4.18
C LEU A 74 -18.71 0.44 -3.10
N THR A 75 -17.89 1.44 -3.39
CA THR A 75 -16.72 1.83 -2.57
C THR A 75 -17.04 2.91 -1.55
N GLY A 76 -18.13 3.65 -1.74
CA GLY A 76 -18.43 4.88 -1.00
C GLY A 76 -17.54 6.07 -1.36
N ILE A 77 -16.61 5.91 -2.31
CA ILE A 77 -15.72 6.97 -2.76
C ILE A 77 -16.45 7.80 -3.82
N THR A 78 -16.58 9.10 -3.58
CA THR A 78 -17.25 10.03 -4.49
C THR A 78 -16.24 10.95 -5.18
N ASN A 79 -16.62 11.51 -6.34
CA ASN A 79 -15.80 12.53 -7.01
C ASN A 79 -15.52 13.72 -6.08
N ARG A 80 -16.51 14.15 -5.29
CA ARG A 80 -16.34 15.21 -4.28
C ARG A 80 -15.29 14.84 -3.23
N LEU A 81 -15.31 13.60 -2.74
CA LEU A 81 -14.30 13.13 -1.78
C LEU A 81 -12.90 13.18 -2.37
N LEU A 82 -12.73 12.75 -3.63
CA LEU A 82 -11.45 12.84 -4.34
C LEU A 82 -11.02 14.28 -4.64
N ASP A 83 -11.97 15.17 -4.91
CA ASP A 83 -11.69 16.60 -5.11
C ASP A 83 -11.22 17.26 -3.81
N ASP A 84 -11.85 16.92 -2.68
CA ASP A 84 -11.60 17.54 -1.39
C ASP A 84 -10.36 16.95 -0.68
N LYS A 85 -10.13 15.63 -0.80
CA LYS A 85 -9.08 14.91 -0.04
C LYS A 85 -8.08 14.16 -0.89
N GLY A 86 -8.30 14.06 -2.20
CA GLY A 86 -7.43 13.30 -3.09
C GLY A 86 -6.09 13.99 -3.36
N THR A 87 -5.03 13.20 -3.49
CA THR A 87 -3.71 13.64 -3.94
C THR A 87 -3.37 13.02 -5.30
N SER A 88 -2.26 13.41 -5.92
CA SER A 88 -1.79 12.72 -7.12
C SER A 88 -1.30 11.31 -6.81
N LEU A 89 -1.39 10.38 -7.77
CA LEU A 89 -0.91 9.01 -7.56
C LEU A 89 0.58 9.00 -7.15
N ARG A 90 1.42 9.81 -7.79
CA ARG A 90 2.85 9.92 -7.44
C ARG A 90 3.05 10.27 -5.97
N HIS A 91 2.37 11.31 -5.48
CA HIS A 91 2.48 11.71 -4.08
C HIS A 91 1.94 10.63 -3.14
N ALA A 92 0.86 9.93 -3.50
CA ALA A 92 0.36 8.79 -2.72
C ALA A 92 1.35 7.62 -2.66
N LEU A 93 2.15 7.38 -3.70
CA LEU A 93 3.18 6.34 -3.68
C LEU A 93 4.41 6.77 -2.86
N ASP A 94 4.85 8.02 -3.01
CA ASP A 94 5.95 8.60 -2.23
C ASP A 94 5.60 8.61 -0.72
N ASP A 95 4.38 9.02 -0.37
CA ASP A 95 3.87 8.99 1.00
C ASP A 95 3.83 7.55 1.56
N TRP A 96 3.42 6.59 0.73
CA TRP A 96 3.33 5.18 1.14
C TRP A 96 4.70 4.58 1.42
N GLU A 97 5.69 4.84 0.54
CA GLU A 97 7.08 4.44 0.74
C GLU A 97 7.66 5.06 2.02
N ASN A 98 7.49 6.37 2.19
CA ASN A 98 7.95 7.08 3.39
C ASN A 98 7.31 6.53 4.67
N TRP A 99 6.02 6.20 4.61
CA TRP A 99 5.30 5.57 5.71
C TRP A 99 5.87 4.18 6.04
N ILE A 100 6.09 3.31 5.05
CA ILE A 100 6.74 2.00 5.25
C ILE A 100 8.12 2.16 5.88
N HIS A 101 8.95 3.07 5.38
CA HIS A 101 10.26 3.34 5.97
C HIS A 101 10.19 3.86 7.40
N SER A 102 9.15 4.64 7.74
CA SER A 102 8.91 5.09 9.11
C SER A 102 8.63 3.91 10.04
N LEU A 103 7.84 2.93 9.60
CA LEU A 103 7.56 1.70 10.35
C LEU A 103 8.83 0.86 10.54
N LEU A 104 9.60 0.66 9.46
CA LEU A 104 10.85 -0.12 9.50
C LEU A 104 11.91 0.49 10.43
N ARG A 105 11.95 1.83 10.56
CA ARG A 105 12.83 2.50 11.54
C ARG A 105 12.44 2.23 12.99
N LYS A 106 11.17 1.93 13.26
CA LYS A 106 10.65 1.64 14.60
C LYS A 106 10.60 0.14 14.92
N CYS A 107 10.73 -0.73 13.93
CA CYS A 107 10.83 -2.17 14.14
C CYS A 107 12.18 -2.57 14.79
N PRO A 108 12.20 -3.60 15.64
CA PRO A 108 13.44 -4.11 16.24
C PRO A 108 14.37 -4.70 15.17
N ARG A 109 15.40 -3.93 14.80
CA ARG A 109 16.34 -4.28 13.71
C ARG A 109 17.17 -5.56 13.87
N PRO A 110 17.53 -6.02 15.08
CA PRO A 110 18.29 -7.27 15.20
C PRO A 110 17.47 -8.52 14.84
N THR A 111 16.14 -8.42 14.83
CA THR A 111 15.25 -9.58 14.68
C THR A 111 14.33 -9.48 13.47
N LEU A 112 14.04 -8.29 12.95
CA LEU A 112 13.30 -8.12 11.69
C LEU A 112 14.16 -8.61 10.52
N THR A 113 13.74 -9.69 9.87
CA THR A 113 14.46 -10.23 8.74
C THR A 113 13.78 -9.96 7.41
N GLU A 114 12.46 -9.79 7.40
CA GLU A 114 11.67 -9.78 6.15
C GLU A 114 10.46 -8.84 6.26
N VAL A 115 10.08 -8.27 5.12
CA VAL A 115 8.87 -7.46 4.94
C VAL A 115 8.05 -8.11 3.84
N TRP A 116 6.80 -8.46 4.13
CA TRP A 116 5.91 -9.15 3.20
C TRP A 116 4.74 -8.23 2.84
N PHE A 117 4.47 -8.08 1.56
CA PHE A 117 3.30 -7.35 1.07
C PHE A 117 2.22 -8.35 0.66
N ILE A 118 1.04 -8.23 1.26
CA ILE A 118 -0.04 -9.21 1.13
C ILE A 118 -1.28 -8.47 0.65
N ALA A 119 -1.82 -8.86 -0.51
CA ALA A 119 -3.07 -8.32 -1.05
C ALA A 119 -4.04 -9.45 -1.40
N HIS A 120 -5.33 -9.19 -1.25
CA HIS A 120 -6.36 -10.15 -1.65
C HIS A 120 -6.52 -10.10 -3.16
N ASN A 121 -6.12 -11.18 -3.85
CA ASN A 121 -6.04 -11.23 -5.32
C ASN A 121 -4.93 -10.36 -5.95
N GLY A 122 -3.87 -10.06 -5.18
CA GLY A 122 -2.81 -9.15 -5.62
C GLY A 122 -2.16 -9.50 -6.96
N ASN A 123 -1.95 -10.79 -7.25
CA ASN A 123 -1.33 -11.23 -8.51
C ASN A 123 -2.22 -11.06 -9.74
N GLN A 124 -3.54 -11.02 -9.57
CA GLN A 124 -4.47 -10.92 -10.70
C GLN A 124 -4.98 -9.49 -10.91
N PHE A 125 -4.96 -8.66 -9.88
CA PHE A 125 -5.53 -7.32 -9.95
C PHE A 125 -4.63 -6.22 -9.39
N ASP A 126 -4.37 -6.19 -8.07
CA ASP A 126 -3.71 -5.03 -7.44
C ASP A 126 -2.31 -4.75 -7.97
N LEU A 127 -1.47 -5.79 -8.09
CA LEU A 127 -0.12 -5.63 -8.62
C LEU A 127 -0.13 -5.25 -10.11
N PRO A 128 -0.86 -5.95 -11.01
CA PRO A 128 -0.98 -5.52 -12.39
C PRO A 128 -1.45 -4.07 -12.55
N LEU A 129 -2.48 -3.65 -11.78
CA LEU A 129 -3.02 -2.29 -11.83
C LEU A 129 -2.00 -1.26 -11.34
N LEU A 130 -1.34 -1.52 -10.21
CA LEU A 130 -0.30 -0.66 -9.65
C LEU A 130 0.86 -0.48 -10.63
N PHE A 131 1.39 -1.58 -11.18
CA PHE A 131 2.49 -1.52 -12.13
C PHE A 131 2.11 -0.78 -13.42
N TYR A 132 0.91 -1.02 -13.95
CA TYR A 132 0.46 -0.32 -15.15
C TYR A 132 0.38 1.20 -14.94
N GLN A 133 -0.16 1.62 -13.80
CA GLN A 133 -0.28 3.03 -13.43
C GLN A 133 1.10 3.68 -13.20
N GLU A 134 2.00 2.98 -12.50
CA GLU A 134 3.38 3.44 -12.30
C GLU A 134 4.15 3.59 -13.62
N MET A 135 4.06 2.61 -14.52
CA MET A 135 4.67 2.70 -15.84
C MET A 135 4.12 3.88 -16.64
N THR A 136 2.84 4.21 -16.47
CA THR A 136 2.21 5.36 -17.13
C THR A 136 2.74 6.68 -16.55
N LEU A 137 2.93 6.78 -15.23
CA LEU A 137 3.60 7.92 -14.58
C LEU A 137 5.04 8.12 -15.06
N LEU A 138 5.80 7.03 -15.20
CA LEU A 138 7.19 7.07 -15.68
C LEU A 138 7.29 7.53 -17.14
N LYS A 139 6.36 7.13 -17.99
CA LYS A 139 6.29 7.61 -19.38
C LYS A 139 5.99 9.10 -19.47
N GLN A 140 5.22 9.64 -18.53
CA GLN A 140 4.86 11.06 -18.49
C GLN A 140 5.99 11.93 -17.91
N GLN A 141 6.87 11.36 -17.07
CA GLN A 141 8.03 12.04 -16.46
C GLN A 141 9.24 11.08 -16.39
N PRO A 142 9.99 10.92 -17.49
CA PRO A 142 11.16 10.05 -17.50
C PRO A 142 12.25 10.64 -16.59
N GLY A 143 12.42 10.07 -15.39
CA GLY A 143 13.41 10.60 -14.45
C GLY A 143 13.63 9.93 -13.10
N THR A 144 12.70 9.18 -12.50
CA THR A 144 12.94 8.51 -11.19
C THR A 144 11.73 7.70 -10.75
N PHE A 145 11.86 6.36 -10.71
CA PHE A 145 11.33 5.50 -9.65
C PHE A 145 11.73 4.04 -9.95
N LEU A 146 11.78 3.20 -8.93
CA LEU A 146 12.31 1.83 -8.88
C LEU A 146 13.80 1.72 -8.52
N LYS A 147 14.13 2.11 -7.28
CA LYS A 147 15.16 1.42 -6.51
C LYS A 147 14.49 0.39 -5.59
N GLN A 148 14.64 -0.88 -5.96
CA GLN A 148 14.71 -2.07 -5.09
C GLN A 148 13.72 -2.16 -3.91
N VAL A 149 12.53 -2.70 -4.17
CA VAL A 149 11.78 -3.48 -3.17
C VAL A 149 11.44 -4.83 -3.79
N SER A 150 12.00 -5.90 -3.25
CA SER A 150 11.63 -7.27 -3.63
C SER A 150 10.27 -7.59 -3.03
N LEU A 151 9.22 -7.50 -3.85
CA LEU A 151 7.87 -7.95 -3.47
C LEU A 151 7.85 -9.48 -3.43
N HIS A 152 7.70 -10.05 -2.23
CA HIS A 152 7.41 -11.48 -2.09
C HIS A 152 5.89 -11.66 -2.03
N VAL A 153 5.32 -12.24 -3.08
CA VAL A 153 3.90 -12.60 -3.12
C VAL A 153 3.80 -14.11 -2.91
N PRO A 154 3.32 -14.59 -1.75
CA PRO A 154 3.06 -16.02 -1.60
C PRO A 154 1.95 -16.45 -2.58
N MET A 155 2.22 -17.53 -3.33
CA MET A 155 1.24 -18.21 -4.20
C MET A 155 0.19 -18.98 -3.40
#